data_AF-A0A7J2I5H1-F1
#
_entry.id   AF-A0A7J2I5H1-F1
#
_cell.length_a   1.000
_cell.length_b   1.000
_cell.length_c   1.000
_cell.angle_alpha   90.00
_cell.angle_beta   90.00
_cell.angle_gamma   90.00
#
_symmetry.space_group_name_H-M   'P 1'
#
loop_
_entity.id
_entity.type
_entity.pdbx_description
1 polymer ?
#
loop_
_entity_poly.entity_id
_entity_poly.type
_entity_poly.pdbx_seq_one_letter_code
_entity_poly.pdbx_strand_id
1 'polypeptide(L)'
;MLKVKEIKPVAEAKVTQAILRCAYEKLSRASETDVVIVGAGPSGLTAARYTANAGLRTVVLERDLSFGGGIGGGGMNMPCIVVEEPADEVLREVGCRLREVEEGIYTLDPAEAIAKLASSAIDAGAQILFGITVEDVVVKTEPKPAVKGVVVQWTSTIESGMHVDPLAFEARAVVDCTGHDAEVVSIVCEKVPELGLSVKGFGPMDVERGEKSVVEHTGKVCDGLYVAGMAVSELMGLPRMGPIFGGMLLSGKKVAEAVIEDLLGKHLTR
;
A
#
# COMPACT_ATOMS: atom_id res chain seq x y z
N MET A 1 28.00 20.57 -26.10
CA MET A 1 28.54 19.20 -25.88
C MET A 1 28.57 18.94 -24.38
N LEU A 2 27.76 17.99 -23.90
CA LEU A 2 27.91 17.48 -22.53
C LEU A 2 29.18 16.63 -22.48
N LYS A 3 30.18 17.04 -21.69
CA LYS A 3 31.38 16.23 -21.45
C LYS A 3 31.03 15.17 -20.40
N VAL A 4 30.97 13.91 -20.82
CA VAL A 4 30.83 12.77 -19.89
C VAL A 4 32.17 12.57 -19.18
N LYS A 5 32.15 12.52 -17.84
CA LYS A 5 33.35 12.24 -17.04
C LYS A 5 33.69 10.74 -17.12
N GLU A 6 34.98 10.41 -17.03
CA GLU A 6 35.41 9.01 -16.92
C GLU A 6 34.86 8.35 -15.65
N ILE A 7 34.39 7.11 -15.79
CA ILE A 7 33.86 6.32 -14.69
C ILE A 7 35.00 5.72 -13.86
N LYS A 8 34.85 5.72 -12.54
CA LYS A 8 35.83 5.10 -11.64
C LYS A 8 35.65 3.58 -11.62
N PRO A 9 36.72 2.77 -11.78
CA PRO A 9 36.61 1.31 -11.70
C PRO A 9 36.26 0.84 -10.27
N VAL A 10 35.48 -0.23 -10.18
CA VAL A 10 35.06 -0.87 -8.93
C VAL A 10 35.21 -2.39 -9.07
N ALA A 11 35.82 -3.04 -8.07
CA ALA A 11 35.98 -4.50 -8.05
C ALA A 11 34.66 -5.22 -7.75
N GLU A 12 34.46 -6.39 -8.33
CA GLU A 12 33.25 -7.21 -8.23
C GLU A 12 32.88 -7.49 -6.77
N ALA A 13 33.86 -7.92 -5.96
CA ALA A 13 33.65 -8.20 -4.54
C ALA A 13 33.17 -6.98 -3.75
N LYS A 14 33.55 -5.75 -4.14
CA LYS A 14 33.09 -4.51 -3.49
C LYS A 14 31.63 -4.21 -3.82
N VAL A 15 31.20 -4.50 -5.05
CA VAL A 15 29.79 -4.37 -5.45
C VAL A 15 28.93 -5.32 -4.64
N THR A 16 29.29 -6.61 -4.57
CA THR A 16 28.55 -7.61 -3.78
C THR A 16 28.48 -7.23 -2.30
N GLN A 17 29.60 -6.85 -1.69
CA GLN A 17 29.64 -6.45 -0.28
C GLN A 17 28.76 -5.21 -0.01
N ALA A 18 28.73 -4.25 -0.93
CA ALA A 18 27.89 -3.06 -0.79
C ALA A 18 26.40 -3.41 -0.83
N ILE A 19 25.99 -4.28 -1.76
CA ILE A 19 24.60 -4.73 -1.88
C ILE A 19 24.18 -5.52 -0.65
N LEU A 20 24.98 -6.48 -0.20
CA LEU A 20 24.66 -7.30 0.99
C LEU A 20 24.48 -6.45 2.25
N ARG A 21 25.35 -5.44 2.46
CA ARG A 21 25.22 -4.52 3.61
C ARG A 21 23.95 -3.68 3.50
N CYS A 22 23.70 -3.06 2.34
CA CYS A 22 22.51 -2.26 2.11
C CYS A 22 21.22 -3.07 2.29
N ALA A 23 21.17 -4.29 1.76
CA ALA A 23 20.03 -5.18 1.90
C ALA A 23 19.79 -5.58 3.36
N TYR A 24 20.86 -5.96 4.08
CA TYR A 24 20.77 -6.29 5.50
C TYR A 24 20.27 -5.10 6.33
N GLU A 25 20.81 -3.90 6.13
CA GLU A 25 20.37 -2.68 6.82
C GLU A 25 18.89 -2.37 6.57
N LYS A 26 18.43 -2.46 5.32
CA LYS A 26 17.03 -2.24 4.96
C LYS A 26 16.09 -3.26 5.60
N LEU A 27 16.42 -4.54 5.53
CA LEU A 27 15.60 -5.62 6.07
C LEU A 27 15.58 -5.59 7.60
N SER A 28 16.74 -5.38 8.22
CA SER A 28 16.85 -5.27 9.69
C SER A 28 16.11 -4.05 10.23
N ARG A 29 16.04 -2.94 9.49
CA ARG A 29 15.24 -1.78 9.91
C ARG A 29 13.74 -2.03 9.74
N ALA A 30 13.35 -2.82 8.74
CA ALA A 30 11.95 -3.12 8.46
C ALA A 30 11.35 -4.19 9.38
N SER A 31 12.18 -5.00 10.05
CA SER A 31 11.70 -6.07 10.94
C SER A 31 10.96 -5.57 12.18
N GLU A 32 11.14 -4.29 12.57
CA GLU A 32 10.38 -3.65 13.65
C GLU A 32 10.10 -2.19 13.30
N THR A 33 8.83 -1.87 13.01
CA THR A 33 8.43 -0.56 12.50
C THR A 33 7.13 -0.04 13.14
N ASP A 34 6.76 1.20 12.85
CA ASP A 34 5.47 1.73 13.33
C ASP A 34 4.31 1.23 12.46
N VAL A 35 4.47 1.32 11.13
CA VAL A 35 3.45 0.97 10.15
C VAL A 35 4.01 0.04 9.07
N VAL A 36 3.32 -1.07 8.82
CA VAL A 36 3.50 -1.90 7.63
C VAL A 36 2.28 -1.73 6.74
N ILE A 37 2.51 -1.40 5.47
CA ILE A 37 1.48 -1.32 4.42
C ILE A 37 1.73 -2.46 3.45
N VAL A 38 0.71 -3.27 3.19
CA VAL A 38 0.81 -4.42 2.29
C VAL A 38 0.14 -4.08 0.97
N GLY A 39 0.93 -4.00 -0.11
CA GLY A 39 0.54 -3.56 -1.44
C GLY A 39 0.97 -2.12 -1.76
N ALA A 40 1.77 -1.94 -2.81
CA ALA A 40 2.23 -0.66 -3.33
C ALA A 40 1.35 -0.14 -4.48
N GLY A 41 0.03 -0.34 -4.37
CA GLY A 41 -0.98 0.26 -5.25
C GLY A 41 -1.31 1.71 -4.90
N PRO A 42 -2.37 2.30 -5.50
CA PRO A 42 -2.72 3.71 -5.32
C PRO A 42 -3.05 4.06 -3.86
N SER A 43 -3.86 3.23 -3.20
CA SER A 43 -4.20 3.40 -1.78
C SER A 43 -2.98 3.22 -0.89
N GLY A 44 -2.17 2.19 -1.15
CA GLY A 44 -0.97 1.87 -0.36
C GLY A 44 0.11 2.94 -0.43
N LEU A 45 0.46 3.41 -1.64
CA LEU A 45 1.43 4.50 -1.82
C LEU A 45 0.94 5.81 -1.21
N THR A 46 -0.36 6.10 -1.33
CA THR A 46 -0.97 7.28 -0.70
C THR A 46 -0.88 7.18 0.82
N ALA A 47 -1.29 6.05 1.41
CA ALA A 47 -1.19 5.81 2.84
C ALA A 47 0.26 5.89 3.34
N ALA A 48 1.20 5.38 2.54
CA ALA A 48 2.63 5.39 2.86
C ALA A 48 3.17 6.81 2.95
N ARG A 49 2.85 7.66 1.97
CA ARG A 49 3.22 9.07 1.96
C ARG A 49 2.72 9.79 3.22
N TYR A 50 1.42 9.69 3.53
CA TYR A 50 0.84 10.44 4.64
C TYR A 50 1.34 9.96 6.01
N THR A 51 1.47 8.64 6.22
CA THR A 51 2.02 8.10 7.48
C THR A 51 3.49 8.48 7.67
N ALA A 52 4.31 8.39 6.61
CA ALA A 52 5.72 8.77 6.66
C ALA A 52 5.90 10.28 6.90
N ASN A 53 5.10 11.13 6.25
CA ASN A 53 5.08 12.58 6.47
C ASN A 53 4.72 12.95 7.93
N ALA A 54 3.92 12.13 8.61
CA ALA A 54 3.62 12.31 10.03
C ALA A 54 4.76 11.89 10.97
N GLY A 55 5.87 11.37 10.43
CA GLY A 55 7.06 10.95 11.15
C GLY A 55 7.01 9.49 11.64
N LEU A 56 6.05 8.70 11.18
CA LEU A 56 6.00 7.26 11.48
C LEU A 56 7.02 6.51 10.63
N ARG A 57 7.67 5.49 11.22
CA ARG A 57 8.48 4.56 10.43
C ARG A 57 7.53 3.68 9.61
N THR A 58 7.47 3.95 8.32
CA THR A 58 6.56 3.26 7.39
C THR A 58 7.34 2.36 6.44
N VAL A 59 6.91 1.10 6.36
CA VAL A 59 7.39 0.12 5.38
C VAL A 59 6.25 -0.30 4.48
N VAL A 60 6.48 -0.33 3.17
CA VAL A 60 5.56 -0.90 2.18
C VAL A 60 6.13 -2.21 1.68
N LEU A 61 5.33 -3.27 1.69
CA LEU A 61 5.66 -4.58 1.15
C LEU A 61 4.89 -4.80 -0.14
N GLU A 62 5.58 -5.12 -1.22
CA GLU A 62 5.02 -5.36 -2.54
C GLU A 62 5.51 -6.69 -3.08
N ARG A 63 4.58 -7.51 -3.58
CA ARG A 63 4.87 -8.83 -4.15
C ARG A 63 5.58 -8.72 -5.49
N ASP A 64 5.25 -7.70 -6.27
CA ASP A 64 5.87 -7.48 -7.57
C ASP A 64 7.23 -6.78 -7.44
N LEU A 65 8.02 -6.81 -8.51
CA LEU A 65 9.29 -6.06 -8.60
C LEU A 65 9.09 -4.60 -9.02
N SER A 66 7.87 -4.09 -8.90
CA SER A 66 7.47 -2.73 -9.23
C SER A 66 6.31 -2.28 -8.34
N PHE A 67 6.28 -0.99 -8.03
CA PHE A 67 5.11 -0.35 -7.45
C PHE A 67 4.05 -0.08 -8.53
N GLY A 68 2.87 0.36 -8.09
CA GLY A 68 1.79 0.86 -8.95
C GLY A 68 0.55 -0.03 -8.94
N GLY A 69 0.68 -1.31 -8.58
CA GLY A 69 -0.43 -2.26 -8.57
C GLY A 69 -1.25 -2.22 -9.87
N GLY A 70 -2.57 -2.24 -9.75
CA GLY A 70 -3.49 -2.28 -10.89
C GLY A 70 -3.65 -0.98 -11.71
N ILE A 71 -2.89 0.10 -11.43
CA ILE A 71 -3.05 1.38 -12.14
C ILE A 71 -2.50 1.30 -13.58
N GLY A 72 -1.42 0.55 -13.79
CA GLY A 72 -0.58 0.66 -15.00
C GLY A 72 -1.29 0.38 -16.32
N GLY A 73 -2.28 -0.51 -16.31
CA GLY A 73 -3.08 -0.84 -17.50
C GLY A 73 -4.19 0.15 -17.83
N GLY A 74 -4.44 1.15 -16.98
CA GLY A 74 -5.57 2.07 -17.13
C GLY A 74 -6.91 1.33 -17.29
N GLY A 75 -7.80 1.88 -18.13
CA GLY A 75 -9.05 1.22 -18.51
C GLY A 75 -8.89 0.37 -19.76
N MET A 76 -8.99 -0.96 -19.65
CA MET A 76 -8.93 -1.87 -20.82
C MET A 76 -7.64 -1.72 -21.65
N ASN A 77 -6.48 -1.54 -21.01
CA ASN A 77 -5.19 -1.24 -21.64
C ASN A 77 -5.14 0.10 -22.42
N MET A 78 -6.16 0.95 -22.28
CA MET A 78 -6.06 2.34 -22.69
C MET A 78 -5.24 3.07 -21.62
N PRO A 79 -4.14 3.75 -21.98
CA PRO A 79 -3.18 4.32 -21.03
C PRO A 79 -3.70 5.64 -20.44
N CYS A 80 -4.85 5.57 -19.78
CA CYS A 80 -5.55 6.68 -19.18
C CYS A 80 -6.35 6.19 -17.98
N ILE A 81 -6.32 6.98 -16.91
CA ILE A 81 -7.14 6.78 -15.72
C ILE A 81 -7.97 8.02 -15.45
N VAL A 82 -9.05 7.85 -14.67
CA VAL A 82 -9.95 8.94 -14.26
C VAL A 82 -9.81 9.20 -12.77
N VAL A 83 -9.91 10.47 -12.38
CA VAL A 83 -10.05 10.91 -11.00
C VAL A 83 -11.04 12.07 -10.94
N GLU A 84 -11.85 12.11 -9.90
CA GLU A 84 -12.84 13.14 -9.62
C GLU A 84 -12.48 13.97 -8.39
N GLU A 85 -13.09 15.15 -8.25
CA GLU A 85 -12.97 15.96 -7.03
C GLU A 85 -13.63 15.26 -5.83
N PRO A 86 -13.05 15.38 -4.61
CA PRO A 86 -11.83 16.12 -4.26
C PRO A 86 -10.56 15.26 -4.28
N ALA A 87 -10.58 14.09 -4.91
CA ALA A 87 -9.45 13.17 -4.89
C ALA A 87 -8.29 13.63 -5.78
N ASP A 88 -8.58 14.49 -6.76
CA ASP A 88 -7.61 15.15 -7.62
C ASP A 88 -6.56 15.94 -6.81
N GLU A 89 -6.93 16.49 -5.65
CA GLU A 89 -6.03 17.21 -4.74
C GLU A 89 -4.81 16.36 -4.35
N VAL A 90 -5.01 15.07 -4.03
CA VAL A 90 -3.91 14.15 -3.67
C VAL A 90 -2.90 14.03 -4.81
N LEU A 91 -3.38 13.99 -6.06
CA LEU A 91 -2.54 13.90 -7.23
C LEU A 91 -1.84 15.24 -7.53
N ARG A 92 -2.51 16.38 -7.29
CA ARG A 92 -1.89 17.71 -7.40
C ARG A 92 -0.79 17.91 -6.36
N GLU A 93 -0.99 17.43 -5.13
CA GLU A 93 0.02 17.50 -4.06
C GLU A 93 1.32 16.77 -4.42
N VAL A 94 1.24 15.66 -5.17
CA VAL A 94 2.43 14.93 -5.66
C VAL A 94 2.89 15.44 -7.04
N GLY A 95 2.24 16.48 -7.55
CA GLY A 95 2.62 17.21 -8.75
C GLY A 95 2.15 16.59 -10.06
N CYS A 96 1.20 15.65 -10.07
CA CYS A 96 0.65 15.07 -11.30
C CYS A 96 -0.02 16.12 -12.20
N ARG A 97 0.15 15.98 -13.51
CA ARG A 97 -0.58 16.77 -14.50
C ARG A 97 -1.95 16.15 -14.73
N LEU A 98 -2.98 16.91 -14.38
CA LEU A 98 -4.36 16.54 -14.57
C LEU A 98 -4.94 17.32 -15.76
N ARG A 99 -5.69 16.63 -16.62
CA ARG A 99 -6.46 17.24 -17.69
C ARG A 99 -7.94 17.14 -17.35
N GLU A 100 -8.57 18.27 -17.09
CA GLU A 100 -10.02 18.34 -16.91
C GLU A 100 -10.72 17.95 -18.23
N VAL A 101 -11.69 17.05 -18.12
CA VAL A 101 -12.51 16.59 -19.26
C VAL A 101 -13.98 16.94 -19.10
N GLU A 102 -14.42 17.14 -17.86
CA GLU A 102 -15.73 17.61 -17.45
C GLU A 102 -15.55 18.29 -16.08
N GLU A 103 -16.52 19.12 -15.65
CA GLU A 103 -16.46 19.84 -14.37
C GLU A 103 -16.16 18.86 -13.22
N GLY A 104 -15.00 19.03 -12.59
CA GLY A 104 -14.55 18.19 -11.48
C GLY A 104 -14.13 16.75 -11.85
N ILE A 105 -13.96 16.43 -13.14
CA ILE A 105 -13.50 15.12 -13.62
C ILE A 105 -12.24 15.29 -14.47
N TYR A 106 -11.20 14.56 -14.10
CA TYR A 106 -9.87 14.67 -14.69
C TYR A 106 -9.38 13.35 -15.25
N THR A 107 -8.59 13.45 -16.31
CA THR A 107 -7.82 12.34 -16.88
C THR A 107 -6.34 12.58 -16.67
N LEU A 108 -5.58 11.49 -16.49
CA LEU A 108 -4.13 11.54 -16.36
C LEU A 108 -3.47 10.25 -16.86
N ASP A 109 -2.16 10.36 -17.12
CA ASP A 109 -1.32 9.24 -17.51
C ASP A 109 -1.04 8.33 -16.28
N PRO A 110 -1.37 7.02 -16.35
CA PRO A 110 -1.12 6.10 -15.25
C PRO A 110 0.36 5.99 -14.87
N ALA A 111 1.29 6.08 -15.82
CA ALA A 111 2.72 6.02 -15.54
C ALA A 111 3.18 7.24 -14.74
N GLU A 112 2.63 8.42 -15.04
CA GLU A 112 2.89 9.63 -14.27
C GLU A 112 2.37 9.51 -12.84
N ALA A 113 1.15 9.01 -12.67
CA ALA A 113 0.55 8.79 -11.35
C ALA A 113 1.38 7.82 -10.50
N ILE A 114 1.74 6.67 -11.07
CA ILE A 114 2.54 5.64 -10.40
C ILE A 114 3.89 6.21 -9.95
N ALA A 115 4.62 6.87 -10.86
CA ALA A 115 5.94 7.40 -10.57
C ALA A 115 5.91 8.47 -9.48
N LYS A 116 4.95 9.40 -9.55
CA LYS A 116 4.85 10.53 -8.59
C LYS A 116 4.35 10.09 -7.23
N LEU A 117 3.37 9.20 -7.16
CA LEU A 117 2.93 8.62 -5.89
C LEU A 117 4.08 7.87 -5.22
N ALA A 118 4.78 7.01 -5.95
CA ALA A 118 5.91 6.26 -5.40
C ALA A 118 7.07 7.17 -4.96
N SER A 119 7.48 8.13 -5.79
CA SER A 119 8.51 9.11 -5.42
C SER A 119 8.10 9.88 -4.17
N SER A 120 6.86 10.36 -4.10
CA SER A 120 6.40 11.14 -2.96
C SER A 120 6.37 10.35 -1.65
N ALA A 121 6.06 9.05 -1.69
CA ALA A 121 6.12 8.18 -0.51
C ALA A 121 7.57 7.95 -0.06
N ILE A 122 8.49 7.75 -1.00
CA ILE A 122 9.92 7.59 -0.73
C ILE A 122 10.50 8.89 -0.15
N ASP A 123 10.17 10.03 -0.75
CA ASP A 123 10.63 11.36 -0.31
C ASP A 123 10.07 11.72 1.07
N ALA A 124 8.87 11.25 1.41
CA ALA A 124 8.29 11.34 2.76
C ALA A 124 9.00 10.46 3.79
N GLY A 125 9.84 9.51 3.35
CA GLY A 125 10.63 8.63 4.22
C GLY A 125 10.12 7.19 4.33
N ALA A 126 9.10 6.80 3.55
CA ALA A 126 8.66 5.40 3.50
C ALA A 126 9.69 4.51 2.81
N GLN A 127 9.92 3.32 3.35
CA GLN A 127 10.74 2.29 2.70
C GLN A 127 9.85 1.33 1.93
N ILE A 128 10.09 1.16 0.62
CA ILE A 128 9.37 0.19 -0.20
C ILE A 128 10.28 -1.03 -0.43
N LEU A 129 9.78 -2.22 -0.12
CA LEU A 129 10.42 -3.51 -0.35
C LEU A 129 9.62 -4.31 -1.37
N PHE A 130 10.31 -4.77 -2.42
CA PHE A 130 9.73 -5.51 -3.54
C PHE A 130 10.01 -7.01 -3.44
N GLY A 131 9.22 -7.80 -4.15
CA GLY A 131 9.36 -9.25 -4.20
C GLY A 131 9.00 -9.92 -2.88
N ILE A 132 8.24 -9.27 -2.00
CA ILE A 132 7.85 -9.77 -0.69
C ILE A 132 6.35 -9.96 -0.65
N THR A 133 5.92 -11.20 -0.42
CA THR A 133 4.53 -11.56 -0.19
C THR A 133 4.29 -11.74 1.32
N VAL A 134 3.15 -11.23 1.80
CA VAL A 134 2.64 -11.54 3.14
C VAL A 134 1.84 -12.82 3.05
N GLU A 135 2.22 -13.84 3.82
CA GLU A 135 1.55 -15.15 3.84
C GLU A 135 0.88 -15.48 5.19
N ASP A 136 1.20 -14.72 6.23
CA ASP A 136 0.51 -14.81 7.52
C ASP A 136 0.58 -13.49 8.30
N VAL A 137 -0.01 -13.46 9.50
CA VAL A 137 0.02 -12.34 10.43
C VAL A 137 0.63 -12.71 11.77
N VAL A 138 1.27 -11.74 12.42
CA VAL A 138 1.69 -11.88 13.83
C VAL A 138 0.53 -11.42 14.70
N VAL A 139 0.01 -12.29 15.57
CA VAL A 139 -1.14 -11.98 16.44
C VAL A 139 -0.78 -12.21 17.91
N LYS A 140 -1.15 -11.27 18.77
CA LYS A 140 -1.20 -11.47 20.23
C LYS A 140 -2.65 -11.70 20.65
N THR A 141 -2.91 -12.79 21.34
CA THR A 141 -4.28 -13.22 21.69
C THR A 141 -4.76 -12.70 23.05
N GLU A 142 -3.83 -12.29 23.93
CA GLU A 142 -4.14 -11.77 25.26
C GLU A 142 -3.84 -10.25 25.39
N PRO A 143 -4.70 -9.46 26.06
CA PRO A 143 -5.99 -9.83 26.64
C PRO A 143 -7.12 -9.99 25.61
N LYS A 144 -6.91 -9.53 24.37
CA LYS A 144 -7.77 -9.74 23.20
C LYS A 144 -6.91 -9.86 21.94
N PRO A 145 -7.37 -10.56 20.89
CA PRO A 145 -6.64 -10.66 19.63
C PRO A 145 -6.31 -9.29 19.03
N ALA A 146 -5.03 -9.09 18.73
CA ALA A 146 -4.52 -7.91 18.06
C ALA A 146 -3.40 -8.28 17.10
N VAL A 147 -3.46 -7.74 15.88
CA VAL A 147 -2.39 -7.85 14.88
C VAL A 147 -1.20 -7.00 15.34
N LYS A 148 0.00 -7.58 15.27
CA LYS A 148 1.28 -6.99 15.71
C LYS A 148 2.36 -7.06 14.64
N GLY A 149 1.99 -7.37 13.41
CA GLY A 149 2.93 -7.52 12.32
C GLY A 149 2.42 -8.50 11.27
N VAL A 150 3.31 -8.79 10.34
CA VAL A 150 3.07 -9.69 9.21
C VAL A 150 4.16 -10.75 9.15
N VAL A 151 3.82 -11.89 8.57
CA VAL A 151 4.77 -12.96 8.23
C VAL A 151 4.97 -12.92 6.73
N VAL A 152 6.23 -12.84 6.32
CA VAL A 152 6.63 -12.52 4.95
C VAL A 152 7.56 -13.56 4.39
N GLN A 153 7.43 -13.77 3.08
CA GLN A 153 8.28 -14.63 2.28
C GLN A 153 8.63 -13.94 0.97
N TRP A 154 9.77 -14.30 0.37
CA TRP A 154 10.07 -13.88 -0.99
C TRP A 154 9.04 -14.47 -1.94
N THR A 155 8.43 -13.64 -2.79
CA THR A 155 7.45 -14.07 -3.78
C THR A 155 8.00 -15.19 -4.67
N SER A 156 9.27 -15.09 -5.07
CA SER A 156 9.95 -16.14 -5.85
C SER A 156 10.04 -17.49 -5.13
N THR A 157 10.16 -17.49 -3.80
CA THR A 157 10.20 -18.73 -3.01
C THR A 157 8.83 -19.41 -3.05
N ILE A 158 7.75 -18.65 -2.87
CA ILE A 158 6.38 -19.16 -2.97
C ILE A 158 6.12 -19.71 -4.39
N GLU A 159 6.44 -18.93 -5.42
CA GLU A 159 6.22 -19.32 -6.83
C GLU A 159 7.03 -20.56 -7.24
N SER A 160 8.21 -20.76 -6.65
CA SER A 160 9.04 -21.94 -6.89
C SER A 160 8.53 -23.21 -6.20
N GLY A 161 7.62 -23.09 -5.23
CA GLY A 161 7.15 -24.21 -4.41
C GLY A 161 8.20 -24.78 -3.45
N MET A 162 9.26 -24.03 -3.14
CA MET A 162 10.28 -24.45 -2.17
C MET A 162 9.74 -24.40 -0.73
N HIS A 163 10.15 -25.37 0.09
CA HIS A 163 9.84 -25.40 1.52
C HIS A 163 10.91 -24.63 2.32
N VAL A 164 10.67 -23.35 2.53
CA VAL A 164 11.51 -22.45 3.32
C VAL A 164 10.61 -21.68 4.28
N ASP A 165 11.00 -21.63 5.56
CA ASP A 165 10.23 -20.89 6.56
C ASP A 165 10.24 -19.37 6.28
N PRO A 166 9.13 -18.67 6.55
CA PRO A 166 9.03 -17.22 6.42
C PRO A 166 9.67 -16.49 7.61
N LEU A 167 9.72 -15.15 7.52
CA LEU A 167 10.17 -14.27 8.60
C LEU A 167 9.04 -13.36 9.09
N ALA A 168 9.07 -12.97 10.36
CA ALA A 168 8.11 -12.05 10.95
C ALA A 168 8.63 -10.60 10.95
N PHE A 169 7.78 -9.65 10.57
CA PHE A 169 8.03 -8.21 10.63
C PHE A 169 7.02 -7.61 11.60
N GLU A 170 7.49 -7.09 12.73
CA GLU A 170 6.65 -6.50 13.77
C GLU A 170 6.25 -5.05 13.43
N ALA A 171 4.99 -4.72 13.69
CA ALA A 171 4.43 -3.40 13.46
C ALA A 171 3.36 -3.05 14.50
N ARG A 172 3.22 -1.76 14.79
CA ARG A 172 2.13 -1.25 15.64
C ARG A 172 0.82 -1.17 14.87
N ALA A 173 0.88 -0.93 13.56
CA ALA A 173 -0.25 -0.93 12.64
C ALA A 173 0.13 -1.67 11.34
N VAL A 174 -0.75 -2.56 10.89
CA VAL A 174 -0.71 -3.20 9.57
C VAL A 174 -1.89 -2.66 8.75
N VAL A 175 -1.61 -2.22 7.53
CA VAL A 175 -2.62 -1.71 6.59
C VAL A 175 -2.70 -2.62 5.38
N ASP A 176 -3.84 -3.26 5.20
CA ASP A 176 -4.15 -4.05 4.01
C ASP A 176 -4.55 -3.13 2.85
N CYS A 177 -3.68 -3.05 1.84
CA CYS A 177 -3.89 -2.36 0.59
C CYS A 177 -3.70 -3.31 -0.61
N THR A 178 -3.93 -4.63 -0.44
CA THR A 178 -3.66 -5.64 -1.49
C THR A 178 -4.74 -5.70 -2.57
N GLY A 179 -5.68 -4.76 -2.54
CA GLY A 179 -6.73 -4.66 -3.55
C GLY A 179 -7.74 -5.79 -3.45
N HIS A 180 -8.08 -6.39 -4.59
CA HIS A 180 -9.13 -7.41 -4.70
C HIS A 180 -8.82 -8.72 -3.99
N ASP A 181 -7.55 -8.99 -3.68
CA ASP A 181 -7.19 -10.21 -2.96
C ASP A 181 -7.49 -10.11 -1.45
N ALA A 182 -7.53 -8.88 -0.91
CA ALA A 182 -7.70 -8.60 0.53
C ALA A 182 -6.92 -9.59 1.42
N GLU A 183 -5.65 -9.79 1.09
CA GLU A 183 -4.85 -10.94 1.50
C GLU A 183 -4.72 -11.01 3.02
N VAL A 184 -4.35 -9.89 3.64
CA VAL A 184 -4.08 -9.82 5.09
C VAL A 184 -5.37 -9.99 5.86
N VAL A 185 -6.43 -9.30 5.45
CA VAL A 185 -7.74 -9.41 6.10
C VAL A 185 -8.31 -10.81 5.93
N SER A 186 -8.14 -11.45 4.77
CA SER A 186 -8.59 -12.82 4.52
C SER A 186 -7.89 -13.81 5.46
N ILE A 187 -6.56 -13.71 5.59
CA ILE A 187 -5.76 -14.50 6.54
C ILE A 187 -6.30 -14.32 7.97
N VAL A 188 -6.56 -13.08 8.40
CA VAL A 188 -7.07 -12.79 9.74
C VAL A 188 -8.47 -13.35 9.96
N CYS A 189 -9.37 -13.24 8.97
CA CYS A 189 -10.71 -13.83 9.06
C CYS A 189 -10.67 -15.35 9.18
N GLU A 190 -9.73 -16.01 8.47
CA GLU A 190 -9.57 -17.46 8.51
C GLU A 190 -8.94 -17.95 9.81
N LYS A 191 -7.86 -17.31 10.26
CA LYS A 191 -6.99 -17.82 11.32
C LYS A 191 -7.27 -17.23 12.71
N VAL A 192 -8.08 -16.18 12.82
CA VAL A 192 -8.43 -15.53 14.09
C VAL A 192 -9.96 -15.42 14.25
N PRO A 193 -10.66 -16.57 14.37
CA PRO A 193 -12.13 -16.61 14.38
C PRO A 193 -12.75 -15.85 15.57
N GLU A 194 -12.00 -15.60 16.65
CA GLU A 194 -12.48 -14.85 17.82
C GLU A 194 -12.83 -13.39 17.51
N LEU A 195 -12.30 -12.84 16.40
CA LEU A 195 -12.64 -11.49 15.95
C LEU A 195 -14.02 -11.41 15.27
N GLY A 196 -14.63 -12.55 14.89
CA GLY A 196 -15.94 -12.59 14.24
C GLY A 196 -15.97 -11.88 12.88
N LEU A 197 -14.81 -11.77 12.21
CA LEU A 197 -14.67 -11.13 10.91
C LEU A 197 -14.90 -12.15 9.79
N SER A 198 -15.41 -11.68 8.66
CA SER A 198 -15.55 -12.50 7.46
C SER A 198 -15.46 -11.62 6.20
N VAL A 199 -14.76 -12.11 5.19
CA VAL A 199 -14.70 -11.49 3.87
C VAL A 199 -15.98 -11.82 3.11
N LYS A 200 -16.68 -10.80 2.62
CA LYS A 200 -17.97 -10.95 1.94
C LYS A 200 -17.84 -11.07 0.42
N GLY A 201 -16.67 -10.76 -0.12
CA GLY A 201 -16.43 -10.56 -1.54
C GLY A 201 -16.88 -9.17 -2.01
N PHE A 202 -16.82 -8.90 -3.31
CA PHE A 202 -17.25 -7.63 -3.90
C PHE A 202 -18.48 -7.78 -4.82
N GLY A 203 -19.24 -6.70 -4.96
CA GLY A 203 -20.44 -6.62 -5.81
C GLY A 203 -20.14 -6.23 -7.27
N PRO A 204 -21.16 -6.24 -8.14
CA PRO A 204 -21.02 -5.77 -9.52
C PRO A 204 -20.60 -4.30 -9.60
N MET A 205 -20.24 -3.83 -10.80
CA MET A 205 -19.78 -2.47 -11.01
C MET A 205 -20.89 -1.44 -10.77
N ASP A 206 -20.63 -0.51 -9.86
CA ASP A 206 -21.43 0.69 -9.57
C ASP A 206 -20.44 1.76 -9.14
N VAL A 207 -20.15 2.69 -10.04
CA VAL A 207 -19.03 3.64 -9.90
C VAL A 207 -19.27 4.59 -8.75
N GLU A 208 -20.44 5.26 -8.74
CA GLU A 208 -20.81 6.25 -7.74
C GLU A 208 -20.84 5.64 -6.33
N ARG A 209 -21.51 4.49 -6.19
CA ARG A 209 -21.59 3.82 -4.89
C ARG A 209 -20.24 3.22 -4.49
N GLY A 210 -19.50 2.66 -5.43
CA GLY A 210 -18.19 2.03 -5.19
C GLY A 210 -17.18 3.03 -4.62
N GLU A 211 -16.96 4.15 -5.31
CA GLU A 211 -15.99 5.18 -4.88
C GLU A 211 -16.35 5.72 -3.49
N LYS A 212 -17.61 6.08 -3.28
CA LYS A 212 -18.09 6.62 -2.00
C LYS A 212 -17.98 5.59 -0.87
N SER A 213 -18.52 4.40 -1.07
CA SER A 213 -18.58 3.39 0.00
C SER A 213 -17.21 2.84 0.39
N VAL A 214 -16.25 2.75 -0.54
CA VAL A 214 -14.87 2.37 -0.20
C VAL A 214 -14.27 3.38 0.77
N VAL A 215 -14.37 4.68 0.48
CA VAL A 215 -13.85 5.71 1.38
C VAL A 215 -14.59 5.69 2.73
N GLU A 216 -15.91 5.54 2.74
CA GLU A 216 -16.71 5.48 3.97
C GLU A 216 -16.31 4.34 4.91
N HIS A 217 -16.02 3.15 4.37
CA HIS A 217 -15.71 1.95 5.16
C HIS A 217 -14.22 1.70 5.36
N THR A 218 -13.36 2.51 4.74
CA THR A 218 -11.92 2.52 5.01
C THR A 218 -11.65 2.86 6.48
N GLY A 219 -10.75 2.12 7.12
CA GLY A 219 -10.34 2.39 8.49
C GLY A 219 -9.86 1.15 9.22
N LYS A 220 -9.99 1.18 10.55
CA LYS A 220 -9.59 0.10 11.46
C LYS A 220 -10.56 -1.07 11.37
N VAL A 221 -10.02 -2.27 11.20
CA VAL A 221 -10.78 -3.54 11.17
C VAL A 221 -10.78 -4.16 12.57
N CYS A 222 -9.60 -4.28 13.17
CA CYS A 222 -9.40 -4.72 14.54
C CYS A 222 -8.15 -4.05 15.12
N ASP A 223 -7.77 -4.38 16.36
CA ASP A 223 -6.58 -3.77 16.94
C ASP A 223 -5.31 -4.14 16.18
N GLY A 224 -4.64 -3.12 15.63
CA GLY A 224 -3.42 -3.26 14.85
C GLY A 224 -3.64 -3.59 13.37
N LEU A 225 -4.88 -3.73 12.88
CA LEU A 225 -5.19 -3.99 11.48
C LEU A 225 -6.15 -2.94 10.91
N TYR A 226 -5.79 -2.38 9.76
CA TYR A 226 -6.55 -1.41 9.00
C TYR A 226 -6.67 -1.88 7.55
N VAL A 227 -7.64 -1.35 6.82
CA VAL A 227 -7.91 -1.72 5.43
C VAL A 227 -8.21 -0.48 4.59
N ALA A 228 -7.69 -0.48 3.35
CA ALA A 228 -7.89 0.60 2.38
C ALA A 228 -7.89 0.08 0.92
N GLY A 229 -8.42 0.92 0.03
CA GLY A 229 -8.63 0.59 -1.38
C GLY A 229 -9.62 -0.54 -1.58
N MET A 230 -9.44 -1.34 -2.64
CA MET A 230 -10.39 -2.42 -2.98
C MET A 230 -10.48 -3.54 -1.94
N ALA A 231 -9.50 -3.68 -1.04
CA ALA A 231 -9.59 -4.63 0.08
C ALA A 231 -10.78 -4.31 1.01
N VAL A 232 -11.16 -3.03 1.08
CA VAL A 232 -12.38 -2.59 1.79
C VAL A 232 -13.62 -3.19 1.14
N SER A 233 -13.70 -3.20 -0.19
CA SER A 233 -14.85 -3.75 -0.90
C SER A 233 -15.00 -5.24 -0.67
N GLU A 234 -13.90 -5.99 -0.69
CA GLU A 234 -13.89 -7.44 -0.42
C GLU A 234 -14.36 -7.76 1.00
N LEU A 235 -13.86 -7.02 2.00
CA LEU A 235 -14.29 -7.20 3.37
C LEU A 235 -15.78 -6.88 3.54
N MET A 236 -16.26 -5.83 2.89
CA MET A 236 -17.56 -5.23 3.20
C MET A 236 -18.70 -5.62 2.26
N GLY A 237 -18.44 -6.31 1.13
CA GLY A 237 -19.50 -6.64 0.17
C GLY A 237 -19.84 -5.47 -0.76
N LEU A 238 -18.90 -4.56 -1.02
CA LEU A 238 -19.19 -3.30 -1.72
C LEU A 238 -19.01 -3.45 -3.25
N PRO A 239 -19.66 -2.60 -4.05
CA PRO A 239 -19.41 -2.54 -5.49
C PRO A 239 -17.96 -2.22 -5.84
N ARG A 240 -17.58 -2.54 -7.09
CA ARG A 240 -16.35 -2.05 -7.72
C ARG A 240 -16.63 -0.81 -8.59
N MET A 241 -15.62 0.02 -8.80
CA MET A 241 -15.73 1.27 -9.58
C MET A 241 -15.08 1.24 -10.97
N GLY A 242 -14.20 0.27 -11.24
CA GLY A 242 -13.50 0.22 -12.54
C GLY A 242 -12.32 1.20 -12.61
N PRO A 243 -12.00 1.79 -13.78
CA PRO A 243 -10.77 2.58 -14.00
C PRO A 243 -10.89 4.05 -13.54
N ILE A 244 -11.54 4.27 -12.39
CA ILE A 244 -11.58 5.54 -11.65
C ILE A 244 -10.90 5.30 -10.30
N PHE A 245 -10.11 6.28 -9.84
CA PHE A 245 -9.16 6.06 -8.74
C PHE A 245 -9.32 7.05 -7.58
N GLY A 246 -10.36 7.88 -7.58
CA GLY A 246 -10.57 8.88 -6.53
C GLY A 246 -10.76 8.24 -5.15
N GLY A 247 -11.61 7.21 -5.08
CA GLY A 247 -11.87 6.43 -3.87
C GLY A 247 -10.62 5.71 -3.36
N MET A 248 -9.73 5.24 -4.25
CA MET A 248 -8.46 4.62 -3.84
C MET A 248 -7.54 5.62 -3.14
N LEU A 249 -7.42 6.83 -3.69
CA LEU A 249 -6.56 7.89 -3.15
C LEU A 249 -7.11 8.42 -1.82
N LEU A 250 -8.40 8.73 -1.76
CA LEU A 250 -9.05 9.22 -0.54
C LEU A 250 -9.10 8.13 0.54
N SER A 251 -9.26 6.86 0.17
CA SER A 251 -9.13 5.73 1.08
C SER A 251 -7.70 5.65 1.65
N GLY A 252 -6.66 5.75 0.81
CA GLY A 252 -5.27 5.80 1.28
C GLY A 252 -4.99 6.95 2.26
N LYS A 253 -5.54 8.15 1.98
CA LYS A 253 -5.44 9.31 2.88
C LYS A 253 -6.17 9.07 4.21
N LYS A 254 -7.42 8.60 4.16
CA LYS A 254 -8.25 8.33 5.34
C LYS A 254 -7.66 7.25 6.24
N VAL A 255 -7.11 6.17 5.68
CA VAL A 255 -6.50 5.12 6.51
C VAL A 255 -5.22 5.61 7.19
N ALA A 256 -4.44 6.46 6.51
CA ALA A 256 -3.28 7.09 7.11
C ALA A 256 -3.68 8.00 8.29
N GLU A 257 -4.75 8.80 8.14
CA GLU A 257 -5.31 9.60 9.24
C GLU A 257 -5.68 8.74 10.45
N ALA A 258 -6.40 7.63 10.22
CA ALA A 258 -6.79 6.71 11.29
C ALA A 258 -5.58 6.10 12.01
N VAL A 259 -4.54 5.70 11.26
CA VAL A 259 -3.30 5.16 11.83
C VAL A 259 -2.54 6.22 12.62
N ILE A 260 -2.45 7.45 12.10
CA ILE A 260 -1.78 8.56 12.77
C ILE A 260 -2.48 8.92 14.09
N GLU A 261 -3.82 8.96 14.07
CA GLU A 261 -4.61 9.22 15.26
C GLU A 261 -4.37 8.13 16.32
N ASP A 262 -4.45 6.86 15.94
CA ASP A 262 -4.25 5.74 16.86
C ASP A 262 -2.82 5.65 17.43
N LEU A 263 -1.80 6.01 16.64
CA LEU A 263 -0.40 5.86 17.05
C LEU A 263 0.23 7.11 17.70
N LEU A 264 -0.26 8.32 17.35
CA LEU A 264 0.32 9.59 17.79
C LEU A 264 -0.65 10.49 18.57
N GLY A 265 -1.96 10.21 18.55
CA GLY A 265 -2.99 11.06 19.18
C GLY A 265 -3.13 12.44 18.53
N LYS A 266 -2.71 12.59 17.27
CA LYS A 266 -2.81 13.84 16.50
C LYS A 266 -3.94 13.74 15.49
N HIS A 267 -4.82 14.74 15.45
CA HIS A 267 -5.67 14.96 14.28
C HIS A 267 -4.87 15.73 13.23
N LEU A 268 -4.84 15.24 11.99
CA LEU A 268 -4.36 16.03 10.85
C LEU A 268 -5.33 17.21 10.67
N THR A 269 -4.87 18.42 10.92
CA THR A 269 -5.64 19.63 10.58
C THR A 269 -5.87 19.67 9.07
N ARG A 270 -7.16 19.68 8.69
CA ARG A 270 -7.66 19.78 7.32
C ARG A 270 -7.02 20.91 6.53
#